data_AF-A0A914NPT3-F1
#
_entry.id   AF-A0A914NPT3-F1
#
_cell.length_a   1.000
_cell.length_b   1.000
_cell.length_c   1.000
_cell.angle_alpha   90.00
_cell.angle_beta   90.00
_cell.angle_gamma   90.00
#
_symmetry.space_group_name_H-M   'P 1'
#
loop_
_entity.id
_entity.type
_entity.pdbx_description
1 polymer ?
#
loop_
_entity_poly.entity_id
_entity_poly.type
_entity_poly.pdbx_seq_one_letter_code
_entity_poly.pdbx_strand_id
1 'polypeptide(L)'
;MFRFFSLVIATLDAFHFDLRDLKQHLESTSTIAVTEETLDQKKSKNSKQQIFAFVNGKILPKLRELLRPKTQFNSHKRAQNFTSNIFQYEDEKLLRAPLVLATARLFKWLPQRVVDQNMNGCLLTLNHLLMSRSISVRQGARKLMINLVKIVGPLQFPHIIRELKQTMNKGYQIHVMIFTVHALISAIAEDLKPGDLDSCLRELLEICKWEAFGNDQFEESFNKDGQTLQLRSESHGVPEAKTSNNKTSETLTQIGRFIGSEKALNEIVLEHIREIVEASPKAETIRKLSEWLRALSAGLRINAGGIPPLQQLNFSLTLARKSMRHMEEDKQRLNNSQHLAADKSSLRPPNCLLLPTEPKRLGVIHRIAIKSKMHIFVEFAFQILVDQLKGRSVNVETENENLIEEENSLVLNDNPTQAKEFIPLLEQFVPLLLEALNKKYDKITALSLRSIFYLFKWPLESLNSRLSKLFDLLFVVLNDYASLGQSGNRPTIIELHLNLF
;
A
#
# COMPACT_ATOMS: atom_id res chain seq x y z
N MET A 1 22.83 1.24 35.80
CA MET A 1 21.87 0.47 35.00
C MET A 1 22.32 0.31 33.54
N PHE A 2 22.71 1.38 32.83
CA PHE A 2 23.25 1.31 31.46
C PHE A 2 24.37 0.27 31.25
N ARG A 3 25.43 0.29 32.08
CA ARG A 3 26.55 -0.67 31.97
C ARG A 3 26.13 -2.14 32.08
N PHE A 4 25.11 -2.43 32.90
CA PHE A 4 24.57 -3.78 33.05
C PHE A 4 23.84 -4.22 31.78
N PHE A 5 22.98 -3.36 31.22
CA PHE A 5 22.31 -3.67 29.95
C PHE A 5 23.31 -3.82 28.81
N SER A 6 24.34 -2.98 28.73
CA SER A 6 25.42 -3.13 27.74
C SER A 6 26.16 -4.46 27.86
N LEU A 7 26.43 -4.92 29.08
CA LEU A 7 27.05 -6.24 29.31
C LEU A 7 26.13 -7.37 28.87
N VAL A 8 24.83 -7.31 29.22
CA VAL A 8 23.83 -8.30 28.81
C VAL A 8 23.65 -8.33 27.29
N ILE A 9 23.69 -7.16 26.63
CA ILE A 9 23.63 -7.07 25.18
C ILE A 9 24.88 -7.73 24.57
N ALA A 10 26.07 -7.43 25.07
CA ALA A 10 27.32 -8.01 24.58
C ALA A 10 27.37 -9.55 24.76
N THR A 11 26.85 -10.07 25.87
CA THR A 11 26.82 -11.53 26.09
C THR A 11 25.80 -12.24 25.23
N LEU A 12 24.63 -11.64 25.01
CA LEU A 12 23.62 -12.18 24.09
C LEU A 12 24.04 -12.05 22.62
N ASP A 13 24.81 -11.02 22.28
CA ASP A 13 25.40 -10.85 20.94
C ASP A 13 26.42 -11.93 20.60
N ALA A 14 27.18 -12.39 21.58
CA ALA A 14 28.15 -13.48 21.42
C ALA A 14 27.50 -14.87 21.35
N PHE A 15 26.17 -14.98 21.50
CA PHE A 15 25.47 -16.25 21.43
C PHE A 15 25.27 -16.69 19.97
N HIS A 16 25.93 -17.78 19.58
CA HIS A 16 25.93 -18.34 18.21
C HIS A 16 25.63 -19.84 18.18
N PHE A 17 24.79 -20.35 19.09
CA PHE A 17 24.41 -21.75 19.10
C PHE A 17 23.16 -21.99 18.26
N ASP A 18 23.28 -22.74 17.16
CA ASP A 18 22.14 -23.05 16.30
C ASP A 18 21.21 -24.11 16.91
N LEU A 19 20.02 -23.65 17.33
CA LEU A 19 18.95 -24.48 17.91
C LEU A 19 17.72 -24.57 16.99
N ARG A 20 17.82 -24.11 15.73
CA ARG A 20 16.69 -24.09 14.77
C ARG A 20 16.20 -25.49 14.40
N ASP A 21 17.11 -26.47 14.39
CA ASP A 21 16.86 -27.85 13.96
C ASP A 21 16.15 -28.72 15.01
N LEU A 22 15.87 -28.21 16.21
CA LEU A 22 15.18 -28.96 17.26
C LEU A 22 13.67 -29.18 16.99
N LYS A 23 13.22 -29.12 15.73
CA LYS A 23 11.80 -29.24 15.37
C LYS A 23 11.20 -30.58 15.82
N GLN A 24 10.09 -30.45 16.57
CA GLN A 24 8.91 -31.33 16.57
C GLN A 24 8.98 -32.72 17.22
N HIS A 25 9.52 -32.86 18.43
CA HIS A 25 9.29 -34.08 19.25
C HIS A 25 8.41 -33.89 20.49
N LEU A 26 7.76 -32.73 20.65
CA LEU A 26 6.85 -32.51 21.79
C LEU A 26 5.40 -32.95 21.55
N GLU A 27 5.02 -33.44 20.35
CA GLU A 27 3.62 -33.81 20.05
C GLU A 27 3.41 -35.16 19.33
N SER A 28 4.40 -36.04 19.21
CA SER A 28 4.16 -37.42 18.72
C SER A 28 5.01 -38.45 19.47
N THR A 29 4.45 -38.94 20.57
CA THR A 29 4.68 -40.32 20.98
C THR A 29 4.25 -41.24 19.82
N SER A 30 5.02 -42.29 19.58
CA SER A 30 4.87 -43.34 18.56
C SER A 30 5.15 -42.95 17.10
N THR A 31 6.41 -43.07 16.68
CA THR A 31 6.81 -44.11 15.71
C THR A 31 8.34 -44.16 15.60
N ILE A 32 8.86 -45.37 15.71
CA ILE A 32 10.28 -45.69 15.70
C ILE A 32 10.76 -45.65 14.25
N ALA A 33 11.68 -44.74 13.93
CA ALA A 33 12.54 -44.85 12.76
C ALA A 33 13.99 -44.87 13.25
N VAL A 34 14.60 -46.05 13.20
CA VAL A 34 15.99 -46.28 13.57
C VAL A 34 16.86 -45.77 12.42
N THR A 35 17.40 -44.56 12.57
CA THR A 35 18.65 -44.17 11.90
C THR A 35 19.78 -44.24 12.93
N GLU A 36 20.80 -45.03 12.65
CA GLU A 36 21.99 -45.18 13.50
C GLU A 36 22.77 -43.85 13.57
N GLU A 37 22.44 -43.03 14.57
CA GLU A 37 23.20 -41.82 14.89
C GLU A 37 24.43 -42.18 15.72
N THR A 38 25.61 -41.70 15.30
CA THR A 38 26.89 -41.90 15.99
C THR A 38 26.89 -41.28 17.41
N LEU A 39 27.69 -41.84 18.32
CA LEU A 39 27.77 -41.42 19.74
C LEU A 39 28.05 -39.91 19.93
N ASP A 40 28.81 -39.29 19.02
CA ASP A 40 29.12 -37.86 19.06
C ASP A 40 27.95 -36.98 18.60
N GLN A 41 27.12 -37.46 17.66
CA GLN A 41 25.90 -36.76 17.24
C GLN A 41 24.84 -36.77 18.36
N LYS A 42 24.72 -37.89 19.11
CA LYS A 42 23.85 -37.98 20.29
C LYS A 42 24.26 -37.03 21.42
N LYS A 43 25.56 -36.92 21.72
CA LYS A 43 26.07 -35.97 22.74
C LYS A 43 25.81 -34.52 22.34
N SER A 44 26.08 -34.15 21.09
CA SER A 44 25.85 -32.80 20.56
C SER A 44 24.35 -32.43 20.58
N LYS A 45 23.46 -33.34 20.21
CA LYS A 45 22.00 -33.15 20.32
C LYS A 45 21.54 -32.96 21.76
N ASN A 46 22.02 -33.76 22.72
CA ASN A 46 21.69 -33.61 24.14
C ASN A 46 22.15 -32.26 24.70
N SER A 47 23.35 -31.80 24.36
CA SER A 47 23.84 -30.47 24.77
C SER A 47 23.00 -29.34 24.18
N LYS A 48 22.61 -29.42 22.90
CA LYS A 48 21.70 -28.44 22.27
C LYS A 48 20.32 -28.41 22.96
N GLN A 49 19.76 -29.57 23.32
CA GLN A 49 18.49 -29.66 24.06
C GLN A 49 18.58 -29.07 25.46
N GLN A 50 19.68 -29.29 26.18
CA GLN A 50 19.92 -28.70 27.51
C GLN A 50 20.06 -27.18 27.44
N ILE A 51 20.81 -26.67 26.45
CA ILE A 51 20.95 -25.23 26.20
C ILE A 51 19.58 -24.64 25.86
N PHE A 52 18.81 -25.29 24.99
CA PHE A 52 17.46 -24.85 24.64
C PHE A 52 16.52 -24.81 25.85
N ALA A 53 16.54 -25.84 26.71
CA ALA A 53 15.74 -25.88 27.94
C ALA A 53 16.14 -24.77 28.92
N PHE A 54 17.44 -24.45 29.04
CA PHE A 54 17.92 -23.36 29.88
C PHE A 54 17.53 -21.98 29.33
N VAL A 55 17.70 -21.77 28.02
CA VAL A 55 17.32 -20.52 27.36
C VAL A 55 15.82 -20.27 27.47
N ASN A 56 15.00 -21.28 27.16
CA ASN A 56 13.55 -21.17 27.20
C ASN A 56 12.98 -21.14 28.63
N GLY A 57 13.61 -21.86 29.57
CA GLY A 57 13.15 -21.96 30.95
C GLY A 57 13.62 -20.82 31.87
N LYS A 58 14.80 -20.22 31.62
CA LYS A 58 15.39 -19.22 32.53
C LYS A 58 15.68 -17.87 31.88
N ILE A 59 16.37 -17.87 30.73
CA ILE A 59 16.83 -16.61 30.10
C ILE A 59 15.64 -15.84 29.50
N LEU A 60 14.84 -16.47 28.64
CA LEU A 60 13.70 -15.82 27.97
C LEU A 60 12.65 -15.31 28.96
N PRO A 61 12.23 -16.06 30.00
CA PRO A 61 11.31 -15.54 31.01
C PRO A 61 11.87 -14.34 31.76
N LYS A 62 13.17 -14.33 32.09
CA LYS A 62 13.79 -13.19 32.76
C LYS A 62 13.91 -11.98 31.84
N LEU A 63 14.23 -12.17 30.57
CA LEU A 63 14.20 -11.10 29.56
C LEU A 63 12.79 -10.55 29.39
N ARG A 64 11.76 -11.40 29.32
CA ARG A 64 10.35 -10.97 29.31
C ARG A 64 10.01 -10.14 30.55
N GLU A 65 10.45 -10.56 31.74
CA GLU A 65 10.23 -9.81 32.98
C GLU A 65 10.91 -8.44 32.96
N LEU A 66 12.12 -8.35 32.41
CA LEU A 66 12.87 -7.09 32.28
C LEU A 66 12.25 -6.15 31.23
N LEU A 67 11.71 -6.72 30.14
CA LEU A 67 11.02 -5.97 29.08
C LEU A 67 9.62 -5.51 29.52
N ARG A 68 8.91 -6.32 30.33
CA ARG A 68 7.57 -5.98 30.81
C ARG A 68 7.67 -4.76 31.75
N PRO A 69 6.83 -3.73 31.56
CA PRO A 69 6.74 -2.67 32.56
C PRO A 69 6.26 -3.29 33.88
N LYS A 70 6.88 -2.91 35.01
CA LYS A 70 6.41 -3.36 36.34
C LYS A 70 4.94 -2.93 36.48
N THR A 71 4.02 -3.89 36.45
CA THR A 71 2.58 -3.68 36.50
C THR A 71 2.19 -3.05 37.85
N GLN A 72 1.68 -1.81 37.78
CA GLN A 72 0.55 -1.24 38.53
C GLN A 72 0.24 -1.62 40.00
N PHE A 73 1.18 -2.13 40.81
CA PHE A 73 0.89 -2.42 42.23
C PHE A 73 1.00 -1.22 43.19
N ASN A 74 1.23 0.01 42.69
CA ASN A 74 1.36 1.21 43.54
C ASN A 74 0.46 2.36 43.07
N SER A 75 -0.77 2.07 42.66
CA SER A 75 -1.77 3.06 42.25
C SER A 75 -2.10 4.07 43.35
N HIS A 76 -2.02 3.68 44.63
CA HIS A 76 -2.36 4.56 45.76
C HIS A 76 -1.26 5.56 46.16
N LYS A 77 -0.01 5.43 45.68
CA LYS A 77 1.07 6.40 45.96
C LYS A 77 1.35 7.39 44.81
N ARG A 78 0.64 7.26 43.68
CA ARG A 78 0.98 7.97 42.42
C ARG A 78 0.17 9.24 42.13
N ALA A 79 -0.78 9.59 43.00
CA ALA A 79 -1.61 10.79 42.81
C ALA A 79 -0.88 12.12 43.11
N GLN A 80 0.26 12.10 43.80
CA GLN A 80 0.90 13.35 44.25
C GLN A 80 1.81 14.03 43.21
N ASN A 81 2.29 13.34 42.17
CA ASN A 81 3.15 13.94 41.13
C ASN A 81 2.97 13.25 39.77
N PHE A 82 2.02 13.71 38.96
CA PHE A 82 1.68 13.07 37.68
C PHE A 82 2.75 13.27 36.59
N THR A 83 3.39 14.44 36.55
CA THR A 83 4.36 14.81 35.50
C THR A 83 5.72 14.15 35.70
N SER A 84 6.33 14.21 36.89
CA SER A 84 7.66 13.61 37.15
C SER A 84 7.67 12.08 37.01
N ASN A 85 6.56 11.42 37.31
CA ASN A 85 6.43 9.96 37.19
C ASN A 85 6.28 9.47 35.74
N ILE A 86 5.75 10.29 34.82
CA ILE A 86 5.68 9.96 33.39
C ILE A 86 7.08 9.99 32.77
N PHE A 87 7.86 11.04 33.06
CA PHE A 87 9.22 11.17 32.55
C PHE A 87 10.13 10.04 33.05
N GLN A 88 10.08 9.72 34.35
CA GLN A 88 10.85 8.59 34.90
C GLN A 88 10.48 7.24 34.27
N TYR A 89 9.21 7.05 33.88
CA TYR A 89 8.73 5.82 33.26
C TYR A 89 9.11 5.71 31.77
N GLU A 90 9.09 6.82 31.02
CA GLU A 90 9.61 6.85 29.66
C GLU A 90 11.12 6.65 29.61
N ASP A 91 11.87 7.25 30.55
CA ASP A 91 13.32 7.05 30.67
C ASP A 91 13.66 5.59 30.99
N GLU A 92 12.96 4.95 31.92
CA GLU A 92 13.21 3.53 32.24
C GLU A 92 12.93 2.60 31.05
N LYS A 93 11.90 2.92 30.22
CA LYS A 93 11.65 2.19 28.97
C LYS A 93 12.70 2.45 27.92
N LEU A 94 13.19 3.68 27.80
CA LEU A 94 14.26 4.05 26.88
C LEU A 94 15.55 3.29 27.20
N LEU A 95 15.86 3.10 28.49
CA LEU A 95 16.99 2.27 28.96
C LEU A 95 16.85 0.80 28.59
N ARG A 96 15.61 0.28 28.56
CA ARG A 96 15.31 -1.13 28.26
C ARG A 96 15.13 -1.39 26.77
N ALA A 97 14.89 -0.37 25.95
CA ALA A 97 14.64 -0.54 24.52
C ALA A 97 15.80 -1.25 23.78
N PRO A 98 17.09 -1.01 24.08
CA PRO A 98 18.20 -1.78 23.50
C PRO A 98 18.21 -3.28 23.87
N LEU A 99 17.58 -3.67 25.00
CA LEU A 99 17.45 -5.08 25.39
C LEU A 99 16.56 -5.86 24.40
N VAL A 100 15.65 -5.16 23.70
CA VAL A 100 14.84 -5.75 22.63
C VAL A 100 15.73 -6.27 21.50
N LEU A 101 16.79 -5.54 21.14
CA LEU A 101 17.72 -5.97 20.08
C LEU A 101 18.52 -7.21 20.49
N ALA A 102 18.98 -7.26 21.74
CA ALA A 102 19.66 -8.44 22.26
C ALA A 102 18.74 -9.67 22.28
N THR A 103 17.48 -9.47 22.66
CA THR A 103 16.46 -10.54 22.61
C THR A 103 16.17 -10.96 21.16
N ALA A 104 16.13 -10.01 20.23
CA ALA A 104 15.93 -10.29 18.80
C ALA A 104 17.08 -11.09 18.18
N ARG A 105 18.32 -10.80 18.57
CA ARG A 105 19.49 -11.57 18.10
C ARG A 105 19.44 -13.01 18.57
N LEU A 106 18.91 -13.26 19.76
CA LEU A 106 18.64 -14.61 20.25
C LEU A 106 17.59 -15.34 19.40
N PHE A 107 16.61 -14.63 18.82
CA PHE A 107 15.59 -15.23 17.95
C PHE A 107 16.17 -15.88 16.69
N LYS A 108 17.30 -15.38 16.16
CA LYS A 108 17.97 -15.99 14.99
C LYS A 108 18.34 -17.45 15.21
N TRP A 109 18.51 -17.85 16.46
CA TRP A 109 18.99 -19.16 16.85
C TRP A 109 17.91 -20.07 17.43
N LEU A 110 16.69 -19.56 17.59
CA LEU A 110 15.59 -20.26 18.24
C LEU A 110 14.56 -20.79 17.22
N PRO A 111 13.81 -21.86 17.56
CA PRO A 111 12.69 -22.33 16.75
C PRO A 111 11.56 -21.30 16.65
N GLN A 112 10.90 -21.26 15.48
CA GLN A 112 9.86 -20.27 15.15
C GLN A 112 8.75 -20.15 16.21
N ARG A 113 8.25 -21.28 16.75
CA ARG A 113 7.19 -21.29 17.79
C ARG A 113 7.59 -20.50 19.04
N VAL A 114 8.86 -20.54 19.43
CA VAL A 114 9.37 -19.80 20.59
C VAL A 114 9.55 -18.33 20.22
N VAL A 115 10.03 -18.04 19.01
CA VAL A 115 10.17 -16.68 18.49
C VAL A 115 8.81 -15.96 18.51
N ASP A 116 7.77 -16.56 17.92
CA ASP A 116 6.43 -15.97 17.84
C ASP A 116 5.86 -15.63 19.23
N GLN A 117 6.04 -16.52 20.21
CA GLN A 117 5.57 -16.31 21.59
C GLN A 117 6.31 -15.18 22.32
N ASN A 118 7.58 -14.94 21.99
CA ASN A 118 8.41 -13.93 22.64
C ASN A 118 8.36 -12.58 21.91
N MET A 119 8.12 -12.59 20.60
CA MET A 119 8.15 -11.42 19.72
C MET A 119 7.15 -10.35 20.17
N ASN A 120 5.94 -10.76 20.59
CA ASN A 120 4.89 -9.84 21.02
C ASN A 120 5.35 -8.94 22.18
N GLY A 121 6.10 -9.48 23.14
CA GLY A 121 6.63 -8.68 24.25
C GLY A 121 7.61 -7.59 23.81
N CYS A 122 8.47 -7.93 22.85
CA CYS A 122 9.41 -7.01 22.23
C CYS A 122 8.68 -5.91 21.44
N LEU A 123 7.71 -6.29 20.61
CA LEU A 123 6.93 -5.37 19.78
C LEU A 123 6.07 -4.44 20.63
N LEU A 124 5.36 -4.94 21.64
CA LEU A 124 4.57 -4.11 22.56
C LEU A 124 5.42 -3.05 23.25
N THR A 125 6.67 -3.36 23.59
CA THR A 125 7.59 -2.42 24.24
C THR A 125 7.97 -1.29 23.29
N LEU A 126 8.34 -1.61 22.04
CA LEU A 126 8.68 -0.63 21.02
C LEU A 126 7.47 0.19 20.55
N ASN A 127 6.31 -0.45 20.37
CA ASN A 127 5.06 0.21 19.98
C ASN A 127 4.64 1.24 21.04
N HIS A 128 4.80 0.95 22.33
CA HIS A 128 4.57 1.93 23.38
C HIS A 128 5.48 3.17 23.28
N LEU A 129 6.74 3.00 22.90
CA LEU A 129 7.67 4.12 22.70
C LEU A 129 7.31 4.93 21.43
N LEU A 130 6.86 4.26 20.38
CA LEU A 130 6.37 4.91 19.16
C LEU A 130 5.10 5.73 19.42
N MET A 131 4.27 5.35 20.38
CA MET A 131 3.11 6.12 20.82
C MET A 131 3.44 7.31 21.73
N SER A 132 4.72 7.56 22.05
CA SER A 132 5.11 8.73 22.86
C SER A 132 4.87 10.04 22.11
N ARG A 133 4.55 11.11 22.85
CA ARG A 133 4.43 12.47 22.31
C ARG A 133 5.80 13.06 21.93
N SER A 134 6.88 12.57 22.52
CA SER A 134 8.24 13.04 22.23
C SER A 134 8.75 12.51 20.88
N ILE A 135 9.11 13.42 19.97
CA ILE A 135 9.67 13.09 18.65
C ILE A 135 10.97 12.29 18.81
N SER A 136 11.85 12.70 19.72
CA SER A 136 13.14 12.04 19.96
C SER A 136 12.97 10.59 20.42
N VAL A 137 11.98 10.33 21.27
CA VAL A 137 11.64 8.97 21.73
C VAL A 137 11.12 8.14 20.56
N ARG A 138 10.20 8.69 19.74
CA ARG A 138 9.68 8.00 18.54
C ARG A 138 10.78 7.67 17.54
N GLN A 139 11.70 8.60 17.28
CA GLN A 139 12.82 8.40 16.38
C GLN A 139 13.77 7.32 16.90
N GLY A 140 14.10 7.34 18.20
CA GLY A 140 14.91 6.30 18.85
C GLY A 140 14.25 4.92 18.73
N ALA A 141 12.96 4.83 19.04
CA ALA A 141 12.19 3.59 18.91
C ALA A 141 12.12 3.08 17.47
N ARG A 142 11.93 3.97 16.49
CA ARG A 142 11.91 3.61 15.07
C ARG A 142 13.26 3.05 14.60
N LYS A 143 14.38 3.64 15.02
CA LYS A 143 15.72 3.11 14.73
C LYS A 143 15.90 1.70 15.31
N LEU A 144 15.46 1.48 16.54
CA LEU A 144 15.49 0.16 17.16
C LEU A 144 14.58 -0.83 16.42
N MET A 145 13.40 -0.40 15.97
CA MET A 145 12.49 -1.27 15.24
C MET A 145 13.03 -1.62 13.85
N ILE A 146 13.67 -0.68 13.15
CA ILE A 146 14.41 -0.95 11.90
C ILE A 146 15.47 -2.04 12.13
N ASN A 147 16.28 -1.91 13.17
CA ASN A 147 17.30 -2.91 13.50
C ASN A 147 16.68 -4.27 13.87
N LEU A 148 15.56 -4.27 14.60
CA LEU A 148 14.79 -5.48 14.91
C LEU A 148 14.36 -6.19 13.62
N VAL A 149 13.73 -5.48 12.67
CA VAL A 149 13.28 -6.07 11.41
C VAL A 149 14.47 -6.63 10.60
N LYS A 150 15.60 -5.91 10.53
CA LYS A 150 16.83 -6.40 9.88
C LYS A 150 17.41 -7.67 10.51
N ILE A 151 17.21 -7.86 11.82
CA ILE A 151 17.67 -9.07 12.51
C ILE A 151 16.74 -10.25 12.23
N VAL A 152 15.42 -10.04 12.28
CA VAL A 152 14.45 -11.12 12.19
C VAL A 152 14.16 -11.51 10.73
N GLY A 153 14.23 -10.56 9.80
CA GLY A 153 14.05 -10.75 8.37
C GLY A 153 12.59 -10.72 7.89
N PRO A 154 12.36 -10.93 6.57
CA PRO A 154 11.04 -10.78 5.93
C PRO A 154 9.95 -11.73 6.46
N LEU A 155 10.32 -12.93 6.90
CA LEU A 155 9.36 -13.98 7.32
C LEU A 155 8.43 -13.53 8.47
N GLN A 156 8.93 -12.68 9.35
CA GLN A 156 8.19 -12.18 10.52
C GLN A 156 7.58 -10.78 10.29
N PHE A 157 7.87 -10.17 9.14
CA PHE A 157 7.35 -8.86 8.80
C PHE A 157 5.82 -8.77 8.87
N PRO A 158 5.04 -9.76 8.37
CA PRO A 158 3.58 -9.73 8.47
C PRO A 158 3.07 -9.64 9.91
N HIS A 159 3.74 -10.33 10.83
CA HIS A 159 3.41 -10.32 12.25
C HIS A 159 3.66 -8.94 12.86
N ILE A 160 4.78 -8.29 12.51
CA ILE A 160 5.12 -6.94 12.97
C ILE A 160 4.07 -5.92 12.49
N ILE A 161 3.67 -5.98 11.22
CA ILE A 161 2.65 -5.07 10.66
C ILE A 161 1.30 -5.25 11.37
N ARG A 162 0.90 -6.50 11.63
CA ARG A 162 -0.35 -6.80 12.34
C ARG A 162 -0.36 -6.22 13.76
N GLU A 163 0.73 -6.38 14.49
CA GLU A 163 0.88 -5.82 15.85
C GLU A 163 0.89 -4.28 15.85
N LEU A 164 1.55 -3.64 14.87
CA LEU A 164 1.52 -2.18 14.71
C LEU A 164 0.09 -1.69 14.46
N LYS A 165 -0.65 -2.34 13.55
CA LYS A 165 -2.05 -2.02 13.24
C LYS A 165 -2.95 -2.14 14.47
N GLN A 166 -2.80 -3.21 15.26
CA GLN A 166 -3.61 -3.45 16.45
C GLN A 166 -3.32 -2.46 17.59
N THR A 167 -2.08 -1.96 17.68
CA THR A 167 -1.65 -1.08 18.78
C THR A 167 -1.85 0.41 18.49
N MET A 168 -1.64 0.88 17.25
CA MET A 168 -1.67 2.30 16.87
C MET A 168 -2.89 2.65 16.00
N ASN A 169 -4.08 2.62 16.59
CA ASN A 169 -5.35 2.79 15.85
C ASN A 169 -6.10 4.10 16.12
N LYS A 170 -5.46 5.09 16.79
CA LYS A 170 -6.13 6.34 17.24
C LYS A 170 -5.44 7.63 16.75
N GLY A 171 -6.19 8.49 16.07
CA GLY A 171 -5.80 9.87 15.76
C GLY A 171 -4.38 10.00 15.20
N TYR A 172 -3.52 10.78 15.86
CA TYR A 172 -2.14 11.02 15.42
C TYR A 172 -1.26 9.76 15.36
N GLN A 173 -1.63 8.69 16.08
CA GLN A 173 -0.85 7.44 16.11
C GLN A 173 -0.90 6.74 14.75
N ILE A 174 -1.96 6.94 13.97
CA ILE A 174 -2.08 6.41 12.61
C ILE A 174 -1.01 7.05 11.71
N HIS A 175 -0.77 8.35 11.85
CA HIS A 175 0.29 9.08 11.13
C HIS A 175 1.69 8.61 11.52
N VAL A 176 1.90 8.32 12.80
CA VAL A 176 3.16 7.71 13.27
C VAL A 176 3.32 6.29 12.71
N MET A 177 2.23 5.54 12.62
CA MET A 177 2.22 4.18 12.09
C MET A 177 2.63 4.16 10.62
N ILE A 178 1.98 4.91 9.72
CA ILE A 178 2.36 4.90 8.29
C ILE A 178 3.82 5.30 8.08
N PHE A 179 4.29 6.30 8.82
CA PHE A 179 5.68 6.78 8.70
C PHE A 179 6.66 5.70 9.12
N THR A 180 6.29 4.93 10.14
CA THR A 180 7.09 3.85 10.68
C THR A 180 7.05 2.63 9.76
N VAL A 181 5.88 2.23 9.27
CA VAL A 181 5.70 1.13 8.30
C VAL A 181 6.52 1.39 7.04
N HIS A 182 6.41 2.59 6.47
CA HIS A 182 7.23 2.99 5.32
C HIS A 182 8.72 2.82 5.61
N ALA A 183 9.20 3.33 6.75
CA ALA A 183 10.61 3.24 7.13
C ALA A 183 11.07 1.79 7.35
N LEU A 184 10.19 0.91 7.85
CA LEU A 184 10.50 -0.50 8.00
C LEU A 184 10.64 -1.20 6.64
N ILE A 185 9.68 -1.00 5.72
CA ILE A 185 9.73 -1.60 4.37
C ILE A 185 11.01 -1.14 3.65
N SER A 186 11.29 0.17 3.68
CA SER A 186 12.50 0.74 3.08
C SER A 186 13.78 0.16 3.68
N ALA A 187 13.79 -0.22 4.95
CA ALA A 187 14.96 -0.78 5.61
C ALA A 187 15.25 -2.25 5.26
N ILE A 188 14.25 -3.00 4.83
CA ILE A 188 14.40 -4.41 4.38
C ILE A 188 14.23 -4.57 2.87
N ALA A 189 14.14 -3.47 2.12
CA ALA A 189 13.91 -3.48 0.68
C ALA A 189 14.98 -4.26 -0.09
N GLU A 190 16.21 -4.35 0.42
CA GLU A 190 17.31 -5.12 -0.19
C GLU A 190 17.19 -6.64 0.07
N ASP A 191 16.57 -7.03 1.18
CA ASP A 191 16.38 -8.44 1.58
C ASP A 191 15.03 -9.01 1.11
N LEU A 192 14.11 -8.15 0.68
CA LEU A 192 12.76 -8.52 0.26
C LEU A 192 12.75 -9.12 -1.14
N LYS A 193 12.09 -10.27 -1.27
CA LYS A 193 11.73 -10.85 -2.57
C LYS A 193 10.29 -10.50 -2.93
N PRO A 194 9.98 -10.40 -4.24
CA PRO A 194 8.61 -10.25 -4.69
C PRO A 194 7.74 -11.39 -4.14
N GLY A 195 6.62 -11.04 -3.52
CA GLY A 195 5.69 -11.98 -2.88
C GLY A 195 5.83 -12.07 -1.36
N ASP A 196 6.94 -11.62 -0.77
CA ASP A 196 7.13 -11.68 0.70
C ASP A 196 6.10 -10.81 1.45
N LEU A 197 5.65 -9.72 0.82
CA LEU A 197 4.65 -8.81 1.38
C LEU A 197 3.21 -9.27 1.15
N ASP A 198 2.95 -10.26 0.28
CA ASP A 198 1.60 -10.65 -0.17
C ASP A 198 0.70 -11.04 1.03
N SER A 199 1.29 -11.67 2.05
CA SER A 199 0.60 -12.10 3.28
C SER A 199 0.15 -10.96 4.20
N CYS A 200 0.71 -9.75 4.07
CA CYS A 200 0.33 -8.57 4.85
C CYS A 200 -0.20 -7.41 4.01
N LEU A 201 -0.44 -7.61 2.70
CA LEU A 201 -0.95 -6.56 1.81
C LEU A 201 -2.25 -5.97 2.33
N ARG A 202 -3.18 -6.81 2.82
CA ARG A 202 -4.46 -6.35 3.35
C ARG A 202 -4.27 -5.42 4.56
N GLU A 203 -3.39 -5.78 5.50
CA GLU A 203 -3.07 -4.94 6.64
C GLU A 203 -2.41 -3.62 6.21
N LEU A 204 -1.51 -3.64 5.23
CA LEU A 204 -0.84 -2.44 4.72
C LEU A 204 -1.82 -1.48 4.03
N LEU A 205 -2.72 -2.00 3.21
CA LEU A 205 -3.74 -1.19 2.51
C LEU A 205 -4.72 -0.55 3.49
N GLU A 206 -5.10 -1.30 4.52
CA GLU A 206 -5.93 -0.78 5.61
C GLU A 206 -5.24 0.32 6.41
N ILE A 207 -3.92 0.22 6.64
CA ILE A 207 -3.14 1.30 7.26
C ILE A 207 -3.16 2.55 6.37
N CYS A 208 -3.04 2.39 5.05
CA CYS A 208 -3.18 3.49 4.10
C CYS A 208 -4.60 4.08 4.12
N LYS A 209 -5.64 3.24 4.22
CA LYS A 209 -7.05 3.65 4.33
C LYS A 209 -7.26 4.49 5.59
N TRP A 210 -6.77 4.02 6.73
CA TRP A 210 -6.88 4.73 8.00
C TRP A 210 -6.18 6.08 7.99
N GLU A 211 -5.04 6.19 7.30
CA GLU A 211 -4.33 7.47 7.16
C GLU A 211 -5.09 8.44 6.26
N ALA A 212 -5.57 7.97 5.11
CA ALA A 212 -6.18 8.83 4.10
C ALA A 212 -7.62 9.24 4.44
N PHE A 213 -8.39 8.36 5.08
CA PHE A 213 -9.81 8.54 5.33
C PHE A 213 -10.16 8.61 6.82
N GLY A 214 -9.27 8.15 7.71
CA GLY A 214 -9.60 7.94 9.11
C GLY A 214 -9.99 6.50 9.39
N ASN A 215 -10.10 6.17 10.68
CA ASN A 215 -10.52 4.84 11.12
C ASN A 215 -12.04 4.83 11.32
N ASP A 216 -12.72 3.87 10.70
CA ASP A 216 -14.19 3.72 10.70
C ASP A 216 -14.79 3.71 12.14
N GLN A 217 -14.01 3.30 13.14
CA GLN A 217 -14.45 3.29 14.55
C GLN A 217 -14.60 4.68 15.20
N PHE A 218 -14.13 5.75 14.56
CA PHE A 218 -14.14 7.11 15.11
C PHE A 218 -14.89 8.13 14.22
N GLU A 219 -15.51 7.69 13.13
CA GLU A 219 -16.11 8.59 12.12
C GLU A 219 -17.47 9.22 12.49
N GLU A 220 -18.10 8.88 13.63
CA GLU A 220 -19.39 9.48 14.02
C GLU A 220 -19.31 10.46 15.19
N SER A 221 -18.38 11.41 15.12
CA SER A 221 -18.49 12.63 15.95
C SER A 221 -19.10 13.74 15.10
N PHE A 222 -20.42 13.89 15.17
CA PHE A 222 -21.10 15.08 14.63
C PHE A 222 -20.96 16.25 15.60
N ASN A 223 -20.65 17.44 15.09
CA ASN A 223 -20.85 18.67 15.87
C ASN A 223 -22.35 18.97 16.00
N LYS A 224 -22.72 19.77 17.02
CA LYS A 224 -24.11 20.23 17.28
C LYS A 224 -24.77 20.99 16.11
N ASP A 225 -24.01 21.35 15.07
CA ASP A 225 -24.48 22.11 13.90
C ASP A 225 -24.62 21.26 12.61
N GLY A 226 -24.56 19.93 12.70
CA GLY A 226 -24.79 19.02 11.55
C GLY A 226 -23.70 19.04 10.48
N GLN A 227 -22.62 19.81 10.68
CA GLN A 227 -21.41 19.70 9.88
C GLN A 227 -20.59 18.51 10.39
N THR A 228 -20.19 17.62 9.46
CA THR A 228 -19.17 16.61 9.73
C THR A 228 -17.98 17.34 10.33
N LEU A 229 -17.64 17.07 11.60
CA LEU A 229 -16.31 17.40 12.07
C LEU A 229 -15.38 16.73 11.09
N GLN A 230 -14.71 17.51 10.25
CA GLN A 230 -13.43 17.11 9.76
C GLN A 230 -12.57 16.94 11.03
N LEU A 231 -12.64 15.76 11.65
CA LEU A 231 -11.53 15.14 12.34
C LEU A 231 -10.44 14.83 11.30
N ARG A 232 -10.17 15.77 10.37
CA ARG A 232 -8.87 15.95 9.77
C ARG A 232 -7.99 16.10 10.98
N SER A 233 -7.33 15.01 11.30
CA SER A 233 -6.16 14.93 12.14
C SER A 233 -5.04 15.74 11.48
N GLU A 234 -5.27 17.05 11.30
CA GLU A 234 -4.29 18.06 11.66
C GLU A 234 -4.05 17.87 13.16
N SER A 235 -3.38 16.77 13.52
CA SER A 235 -2.93 16.51 14.85
C SER A 235 -1.94 17.61 15.18
N HIS A 236 -2.44 18.67 15.81
CA HIS A 236 -1.65 19.80 16.28
C HIS A 236 -0.38 19.27 16.97
N GLY A 237 0.78 19.58 16.39
CA GLY A 237 2.09 19.38 17.00
C GLY A 237 2.94 18.17 16.56
N VAL A 238 2.49 17.30 15.64
CA VAL A 238 3.27 16.12 15.23
C VAL A 238 3.79 16.26 13.78
N PRO A 239 5.12 16.30 13.54
CA PRO A 239 5.68 16.43 12.20
C PRO A 239 5.23 15.35 11.23
N GLU A 240 5.07 14.11 11.72
CA GLU A 240 4.68 12.96 10.90
C GLU A 240 3.32 13.14 10.20
N ALA A 241 2.38 13.86 10.81
CA ALA A 241 1.06 14.12 10.24
C ALA A 241 1.07 15.09 9.06
N LYS A 242 2.11 15.93 8.93
CA LYS A 242 2.23 16.87 7.81
C LYS A 242 2.68 16.20 6.51
N THR A 243 3.36 15.06 6.63
CA THR A 243 3.98 14.34 5.51
C THR A 243 3.40 12.93 5.35
N SER A 244 2.33 12.61 6.09
CA SER A 244 1.72 11.28 6.09
C SER A 244 1.20 10.87 4.72
N ASN A 245 0.53 11.77 3.99
CA ASN A 245 0.05 11.52 2.62
C ASN A 245 1.19 11.12 1.67
N ASN A 246 2.34 11.80 1.75
CA ASN A 246 3.50 11.46 0.93
C ASN A 246 4.03 10.06 1.29
N LYS A 247 4.03 9.72 2.58
CA LYS A 247 4.43 8.38 3.05
C LYS A 247 3.45 7.29 2.65
N THR A 248 2.16 7.58 2.57
CA THR A 248 1.15 6.67 2.01
C THR A 248 1.47 6.38 0.54
N SER A 249 1.71 7.41 -0.27
CA SER A 249 2.11 7.25 -1.68
C SER A 249 3.40 6.44 -1.84
N GLU A 250 4.45 6.78 -1.09
CA GLU A 250 5.73 6.04 -1.14
C GLU A 250 5.57 4.58 -0.69
N THR A 251 4.70 4.30 0.30
CA THR A 251 4.40 2.93 0.75
C THR A 251 3.68 2.13 -0.34
N LEU A 252 2.72 2.74 -1.04
CA LEU A 252 2.03 2.12 -2.17
C LEU A 252 2.99 1.81 -3.34
N THR A 253 3.97 2.68 -3.58
CA THR A 253 5.05 2.40 -4.54
C THR A 253 5.88 1.18 -4.12
N GLN A 254 6.22 1.03 -2.83
CA GLN A 254 6.92 -0.18 -2.36
C GLN A 254 6.05 -1.44 -2.47
N ILE A 255 4.74 -1.34 -2.20
CA ILE A 255 3.79 -2.44 -2.42
C ILE A 255 3.82 -2.86 -3.90
N GLY A 256 3.75 -1.92 -4.83
CA GLY A 256 3.84 -2.21 -6.26
C GLY A 256 5.18 -2.84 -6.67
N ARG A 257 6.28 -2.46 -6.02
CA ARG A 257 7.62 -2.99 -6.28
C ARG A 257 7.80 -4.44 -5.85
N PHE A 258 7.17 -4.88 -4.77
CA PHE A 258 7.39 -6.22 -4.19
C PHE A 258 6.19 -7.17 -4.32
N ILE A 259 5.18 -6.83 -5.11
CA ILE A 259 4.03 -7.71 -5.31
C ILE A 259 4.43 -8.95 -6.10
N GLY A 260 4.08 -10.14 -5.59
CA GLY A 260 4.57 -11.41 -6.13
C GLY A 260 3.78 -11.95 -7.32
N SER A 261 2.48 -11.66 -7.40
CA SER A 261 1.60 -12.26 -8.40
C SER A 261 0.49 -11.34 -8.89
N GLU A 262 0.01 -11.56 -10.12
CA GLU A 262 -1.17 -10.89 -10.67
C GLU A 262 -2.43 -11.12 -9.82
N LYS A 263 -2.55 -12.31 -9.22
CA LYS A 263 -3.65 -12.65 -8.32
C LYS A 263 -3.66 -11.77 -7.07
N ALA A 264 -2.51 -11.58 -6.42
CA ALA A 264 -2.39 -10.68 -5.28
C ALA A 264 -2.76 -9.23 -5.67
N LEU A 265 -2.33 -8.77 -6.84
CA LEU A 265 -2.67 -7.44 -7.34
C LEU A 265 -4.18 -7.27 -7.55
N ASN A 266 -4.82 -8.24 -8.21
CA ASN A 266 -6.24 -8.16 -8.54
C ASN A 266 -7.16 -8.43 -7.33
N GLU A 267 -6.96 -9.55 -6.64
CA GLU A 267 -7.87 -10.06 -5.60
C GLU A 267 -7.67 -9.39 -4.24
N ILE A 268 -6.47 -8.87 -3.96
CA ILE A 268 -6.18 -8.19 -2.68
C ILE A 268 -6.17 -6.68 -2.88
N VAL A 269 -5.32 -6.16 -3.76
CA VAL A 269 -5.10 -4.71 -3.88
C VAL A 269 -6.27 -4.02 -4.57
N LEU A 270 -6.62 -4.45 -5.79
CA LEU A 270 -7.70 -3.80 -6.55
C LEU A 270 -9.08 -4.03 -5.95
N GLU A 271 -9.33 -5.22 -5.39
CA GLU A 271 -10.61 -5.50 -4.72
C GLU A 271 -10.78 -4.60 -3.50
N HIS A 272 -9.74 -4.42 -2.69
CA HIS A 272 -9.81 -3.51 -1.54
C HIS A 272 -10.05 -2.05 -1.96
N ILE A 273 -9.42 -1.60 -3.05
CA ILE A 273 -9.71 -0.27 -3.61
C ILE A 273 -11.16 -0.18 -4.10
N ARG A 274 -11.70 -1.24 -4.71
CA ARG A 274 -13.11 -1.30 -5.12
C ARG A 274 -14.06 -1.22 -3.93
N GLU A 275 -13.78 -1.94 -2.85
CA GLU A 275 -14.53 -1.86 -1.59
C GLU A 275 -14.59 -0.42 -1.07
N ILE A 276 -13.48 0.32 -1.11
CA ILE A 276 -13.45 1.74 -0.69
C ILE A 276 -14.28 2.62 -1.63
N VAL A 277 -14.19 2.41 -2.95
CA VAL A 277 -14.99 3.15 -3.95
C VAL A 277 -16.48 2.94 -3.71
N GLU A 278 -16.90 1.71 -3.43
CA GLU A 278 -18.30 1.35 -3.20
C GLU A 278 -18.81 1.90 -1.85
N ALA A 279 -17.99 1.85 -0.79
CA ALA A 279 -18.35 2.33 0.54
C ALA A 279 -18.46 3.87 0.61
N SER A 280 -17.52 4.61 0.01
CA SER A 280 -17.45 6.07 0.12
C SER A 280 -17.23 6.71 -1.24
N PRO A 281 -18.30 6.89 -2.04
CA PRO A 281 -18.17 7.24 -3.44
C PRO A 281 -18.11 8.77 -3.61
N LYS A 282 -17.32 9.46 -2.78
CA LYS A 282 -17.10 10.93 -2.77
C LYS A 282 -16.00 11.31 -3.75
N ALA A 283 -16.09 12.48 -4.40
CA ALA A 283 -15.10 12.92 -5.39
C ALA A 283 -13.66 13.00 -4.82
N GLU A 284 -13.52 13.44 -3.56
CA GLU A 284 -12.23 13.48 -2.87
C GLU A 284 -11.63 12.09 -2.65
N THR A 285 -12.47 11.09 -2.33
CA THR A 285 -12.05 9.67 -2.23
C THR A 285 -11.51 9.18 -3.55
N ILE A 286 -12.23 9.44 -4.65
CA ILE A 286 -11.82 9.03 -6.00
C ILE A 286 -10.49 9.69 -6.39
N ARG A 287 -10.28 10.97 -6.08
CA ARG A 287 -9.01 11.67 -6.33
C ARG A 287 -7.84 10.99 -5.61
N LYS A 288 -8.00 10.70 -4.31
CA LYS A 288 -6.96 10.01 -3.52
C LYS A 288 -6.68 8.59 -4.03
N LEU A 289 -7.71 7.83 -4.38
CA LEU A 289 -7.55 6.48 -4.92
C LEU A 289 -6.88 6.48 -6.30
N SER A 290 -7.16 7.47 -7.15
CA SER A 290 -6.43 7.67 -8.42
C SER A 290 -4.94 7.94 -8.16
N GLU A 291 -4.60 8.75 -7.14
CA GLU A 291 -3.19 8.95 -6.73
C GLU A 291 -2.53 7.67 -6.19
N TRP A 292 -3.28 6.85 -5.45
CA TRP A 292 -2.80 5.56 -4.96
C TRP A 292 -2.47 4.59 -6.09
N LEU A 293 -3.39 4.46 -7.05
CA LEU A 293 -3.20 3.62 -8.23
C LEU A 293 -2.02 4.10 -9.08
N ARG A 294 -1.81 5.41 -9.19
CA ARG A 294 -0.63 5.98 -9.86
C ARG A 294 0.67 5.61 -9.14
N ALA A 295 0.72 5.71 -7.81
CA ALA A 295 1.88 5.30 -7.01
C ALA A 295 2.15 3.79 -7.16
N LEU A 296 1.10 2.97 -7.15
CA LEU A 296 1.18 1.53 -7.38
C LEU A 296 1.75 1.20 -8.77
N SER A 297 1.31 1.90 -9.82
CA SER A 297 1.84 1.74 -11.19
C SER A 297 3.34 2.06 -11.27
N ALA A 298 3.76 3.14 -10.61
CA ALA A 298 5.18 3.50 -10.52
C ALA A 298 6.02 2.40 -9.82
N GLY A 299 5.44 1.73 -8.81
CA GLY A 299 6.04 0.58 -8.15
C GLY A 299 6.11 -0.66 -9.05
N LEU A 300 5.04 -0.97 -9.78
CA LEU A 300 4.97 -2.11 -10.70
C LEU A 300 6.02 -2.02 -11.82
N ARG A 301 6.33 -0.81 -12.28
CA ARG A 301 7.38 -0.55 -13.28
C ARG A 301 8.77 -1.03 -12.83
N ILE A 302 9.05 -0.97 -11.53
CA ILE A 302 10.34 -1.37 -10.93
C ILE A 302 10.28 -2.75 -10.24
N ASN A 303 9.18 -3.51 -10.44
CA ASN A 303 8.98 -4.83 -9.85
C ASN A 303 9.84 -5.89 -10.56
N ALA A 304 11.11 -5.96 -10.16
CA ALA A 304 12.04 -6.96 -10.64
C ALA A 304 11.80 -8.30 -9.94
N GLY A 305 11.41 -9.33 -10.71
CA GLY A 305 11.23 -10.71 -10.23
C GLY A 305 9.83 -11.06 -9.71
N GLY A 306 8.90 -10.11 -9.68
CA GLY A 306 7.47 -10.35 -9.41
C GLY A 306 6.71 -10.57 -10.70
N ILE A 307 5.78 -9.65 -11.02
CA ILE A 307 4.95 -9.74 -12.23
C ILE A 307 5.79 -9.33 -13.46
N PRO A 308 6.05 -10.23 -14.42
CA PRO A 308 6.81 -9.90 -15.62
C PRO A 308 6.11 -8.83 -16.48
N PRO A 309 6.87 -8.01 -17.23
CA PRO A 309 6.32 -6.93 -18.05
C PRO A 309 5.19 -7.33 -19.01
N LEU A 310 5.31 -8.49 -19.67
CA LEU A 310 4.28 -9.00 -20.58
C LEU A 310 2.98 -9.33 -19.84
N GLN A 311 3.08 -9.93 -18.65
CA GLN A 311 1.93 -10.22 -17.80
C GLN A 311 1.29 -8.93 -17.27
N GLN A 312 2.09 -7.93 -16.89
CA GLN A 312 1.55 -6.60 -16.52
C GLN A 312 0.75 -5.97 -17.66
N LEU A 313 1.22 -6.11 -18.91
CA LEU A 313 0.52 -5.61 -20.10
C LEU A 313 -0.78 -6.37 -20.35
N ASN A 314 -0.77 -7.70 -20.25
CA ASN A 314 -1.96 -8.53 -20.41
C ASN A 314 -3.01 -8.26 -19.30
N PHE A 315 -2.54 -8.08 -18.07
CA PHE A 315 -3.36 -7.67 -16.94
C PHE A 315 -4.00 -6.30 -17.18
N SER A 316 -3.22 -5.31 -17.62
CA SER A 316 -3.71 -3.98 -17.99
C SER A 316 -4.79 -4.05 -19.07
N LEU A 317 -4.58 -4.86 -20.13
CA LEU A 317 -5.54 -5.05 -21.21
C LEU A 317 -6.87 -5.61 -20.68
N THR A 318 -6.78 -6.64 -19.85
CA THR A 318 -7.94 -7.31 -19.24
C THR A 318 -8.70 -6.35 -18.31
N LEU A 319 -7.97 -5.61 -17.48
CA LEU A 319 -8.52 -4.62 -16.56
C LEU A 319 -9.21 -3.46 -17.30
N ALA A 320 -8.58 -2.93 -18.36
CA ALA A 320 -9.16 -1.88 -19.19
C ALA A 320 -10.49 -2.33 -19.81
N ARG A 321 -10.51 -3.52 -20.42
CA ARG A 321 -11.73 -4.10 -21.03
C ARG A 321 -12.85 -4.27 -20.01
N LYS A 322 -12.55 -4.87 -18.86
CA LYS A 322 -13.54 -5.10 -17.79
C LYS A 322 -14.08 -3.78 -17.24
N SER A 323 -13.19 -2.84 -16.94
CA SER A 323 -13.57 -1.54 -16.36
C SER A 323 -14.36 -0.68 -17.35
N MET A 324 -14.01 -0.68 -18.64
CA MET A 324 -14.77 0.02 -19.69
C MET A 324 -16.20 -0.53 -19.83
N ARG A 325 -16.38 -1.86 -19.73
CA ARG A 325 -17.72 -2.49 -19.71
C ARG A 325 -18.52 -2.03 -18.49
N HIS A 326 -17.95 -2.09 -17.29
CA HIS A 326 -18.62 -1.62 -16.07
C HIS A 326 -19.01 -0.14 -16.16
N MET A 327 -18.18 0.71 -16.77
CA MET A 327 -18.50 2.12 -16.97
C MET A 327 -19.71 2.33 -17.89
N GLU A 328 -19.87 1.50 -18.93
CA GLU A 328 -21.02 1.57 -19.82
C GLU A 328 -22.29 1.04 -19.14
N GLU A 329 -22.18 -0.05 -18.37
CA GLU A 329 -23.27 -0.58 -17.55
C GLU A 329 -23.74 0.45 -16.51
N ASP A 330 -22.81 1.13 -15.82
CA ASP A 330 -23.13 2.20 -14.88
C ASP A 330 -23.87 3.34 -15.59
N LYS A 331 -23.40 3.76 -16.76
CA LYS A 331 -24.05 4.81 -17.56
C LYS A 331 -25.48 4.41 -17.94
N GLN A 332 -25.71 3.16 -18.33
CA GLN A 332 -27.05 2.63 -18.61
C GLN A 332 -27.94 2.61 -17.36
N ARG A 333 -27.44 2.11 -16.22
CA ARG A 333 -28.16 2.12 -14.94
C ARG A 333 -28.54 3.54 -14.50
N LEU A 334 -27.64 4.50 -14.71
CA LEU A 334 -27.85 5.90 -14.38
C LEU A 334 -28.89 6.56 -15.29
N ASN A 335 -28.89 6.26 -16.59
CA ASN A 335 -29.92 6.74 -17.50
C ASN A 335 -31.30 6.15 -17.17
N ASN A 336 -31.37 4.86 -16.83
CA ASN A 336 -32.62 4.19 -16.47
C ASN A 336 -33.19 4.74 -15.15
N SER A 337 -32.35 5.01 -14.15
CA SER A 337 -32.80 5.60 -12.88
C SER A 337 -33.31 7.04 -13.05
N GLN A 338 -32.72 7.82 -13.96
CA GLN A 338 -33.25 9.14 -14.33
C GLN A 338 -34.62 9.06 -15.01
N HIS A 339 -34.83 8.07 -15.88
CA HIS A 339 -36.12 7.85 -16.53
C HIS A 339 -37.21 7.44 -15.52
N LEU A 340 -36.88 6.55 -14.59
CA LEU A 340 -37.77 6.13 -13.50
C LEU A 340 -38.12 7.27 -12.52
N ALA A 341 -37.17 8.18 -12.25
CA ALA A 341 -37.40 9.35 -11.40
C ALA A 341 -38.28 10.40 -12.09
N ALA A 342 -38.16 10.56 -13.42
CA ALA A 342 -39.04 11.43 -14.20
C ALA A 342 -40.50 10.95 -14.18
N ASP A 343 -40.74 9.65 -14.33
CA ASP A 343 -42.09 9.06 -14.26
C ASP A 343 -42.74 9.22 -12.87
N LYS A 344 -41.99 8.97 -11.79
CA LYS A 344 -42.50 9.12 -10.41
C LYS A 344 -42.78 10.56 -10.00
N SER A 345 -42.14 11.55 -10.65
CA SER A 345 -42.38 12.96 -10.36
C SER A 345 -43.79 13.44 -10.74
N SER A 346 -44.52 12.67 -11.57
CA SER A 346 -45.89 12.96 -11.99
C SER A 346 -46.97 12.45 -11.02
N LEU A 347 -46.63 11.51 -10.12
CA LEU A 347 -47.59 10.87 -9.23
C LEU A 347 -47.33 11.29 -7.77
N ARG A 348 -47.75 12.50 -7.42
CA ARG A 348 -47.84 12.90 -6.00
C ARG A 348 -49.09 12.29 -5.39
N PRO A 349 -49.04 11.77 -4.15
CA PRO A 349 -50.23 11.36 -3.42
C PRO A 349 -51.23 12.53 -3.33
N PRO A 350 -52.55 12.29 -3.41
CA PRO A 350 -53.57 13.35 -3.45
C PRO A 350 -53.50 14.31 -2.24
N ASN A 351 -53.00 13.84 -1.09
CA ASN A 351 -52.87 14.63 0.12
C ASN A 351 -51.78 15.73 0.06
N CYS A 352 -50.89 15.71 -0.95
CA CYS A 352 -49.83 16.71 -1.13
C CYS A 352 -50.26 17.93 -1.96
N LEU A 353 -51.52 17.99 -2.42
CA LEU A 353 -52.08 19.12 -3.19
C LEU A 353 -52.56 20.28 -2.31
N LEU A 354 -52.71 20.07 -1.00
CA LEU A 354 -53.15 21.07 -0.03
C LEU A 354 -52.01 21.95 0.49
N LEU A 355 -50.77 21.54 0.30
CA LEU A 355 -49.58 22.31 0.68
C LEU A 355 -48.99 22.97 -0.57
N PRO A 356 -48.63 24.27 -0.52
CA PRO A 356 -47.90 24.88 -1.61
C PRO A 356 -46.59 24.11 -1.83
N THR A 357 -46.20 23.96 -3.09
CA THR A 357 -44.97 23.23 -3.42
C THR A 357 -43.78 23.86 -2.72
N GLU A 358 -42.91 23.05 -2.12
CA GLU A 358 -41.65 23.54 -1.53
C GLU A 358 -40.95 24.45 -2.54
N PRO A 359 -40.57 25.69 -2.15
CA PRO A 359 -39.97 26.65 -3.06
C PRO A 359 -38.67 26.06 -3.63
N LYS A 360 -38.73 25.62 -4.88
CA LYS A 360 -37.55 25.17 -5.62
C LYS A 360 -36.64 26.38 -5.77
N ARG A 361 -35.35 26.22 -5.42
CA ARG A 361 -34.34 27.25 -5.72
C ARG A 361 -34.45 27.64 -7.20
N LEU A 362 -34.75 28.91 -7.46
CA LEU A 362 -34.74 29.52 -8.79
C LEU A 362 -33.29 29.61 -9.27
N GLY A 363 -32.74 28.48 -9.69
CA GLY A 363 -31.44 28.37 -10.31
C GLY A 363 -31.50 27.26 -11.35
N VAL A 364 -30.80 27.45 -12.47
CA VAL A 364 -30.65 26.42 -13.49
C VAL A 364 -30.07 25.18 -12.80
N ILE A 365 -30.86 24.11 -12.73
CA ILE A 365 -30.37 22.81 -12.28
C ILE A 365 -29.38 22.38 -13.36
N HIS A 366 -28.09 22.62 -13.14
CA HIS A 366 -27.06 22.02 -13.96
C HIS A 366 -27.23 20.50 -13.84
N ARG A 367 -27.52 19.83 -14.96
CA ARG A 367 -27.49 18.36 -15.03
C ARG A 367 -26.06 17.93 -14.70
N ILE A 368 -25.80 17.57 -13.45
CA ILE A 368 -24.52 17.00 -13.05
C ILE A 368 -24.42 15.68 -13.81
N ALA A 369 -23.50 15.60 -14.77
CA ALA A 369 -23.24 14.36 -15.49
C ALA A 369 -22.84 13.31 -14.45
N ILE A 370 -23.68 12.29 -14.26
CA ILE A 370 -23.38 11.23 -13.33
C ILE A 370 -22.32 10.35 -13.99
N LYS A 371 -21.06 10.58 -13.61
CA LYS A 371 -19.91 9.86 -14.12
C LYS A 371 -19.73 8.56 -13.33
N SER A 372 -19.41 7.45 -14.02
CA SER A 372 -19.03 6.21 -13.36
C SER A 372 -17.73 6.43 -12.58
N LYS A 373 -17.64 5.84 -11.38
CA LYS A 373 -16.47 5.96 -10.50
C LYS A 373 -15.40 4.91 -10.81
N MET A 374 -15.75 3.92 -11.64
CA MET A 374 -14.85 2.86 -12.10
C MET A 374 -13.80 3.36 -13.12
N HIS A 375 -13.90 4.62 -13.56
CA HIS A 375 -12.94 5.26 -14.47
C HIS A 375 -11.49 5.24 -13.94
N ILE A 376 -11.28 5.26 -12.62
CA ILE A 376 -9.93 5.18 -12.02
C ILE A 376 -9.19 3.88 -12.35
N PHE A 377 -9.92 2.78 -12.60
CA PHE A 377 -9.30 1.51 -12.98
C PHE A 377 -8.88 1.49 -14.45
N VAL A 378 -9.59 2.24 -15.31
CA VAL A 378 -9.16 2.49 -16.70
C VAL A 378 -7.94 3.39 -16.72
N GLU A 379 -7.93 4.45 -15.90
CA GLU A 379 -6.74 5.29 -15.70
C GLU A 379 -5.53 4.45 -15.28
N PHE A 380 -5.70 3.58 -14.28
CA PHE A 380 -4.64 2.70 -13.82
C PHE A 380 -4.14 1.73 -14.91
N ALA A 381 -5.05 1.11 -15.66
CA ALA A 381 -4.68 0.22 -16.75
C ALA A 381 -3.84 0.96 -17.82
N PHE A 382 -4.28 2.15 -18.25
CA PHE A 382 -3.53 2.93 -19.24
C PHE A 382 -2.25 3.51 -18.67
N GLN A 383 -2.19 3.81 -17.37
CA GLN A 383 -0.94 4.20 -16.71
C GLN A 383 0.08 3.06 -16.77
N ILE A 384 -0.32 1.81 -16.51
CA ILE A 384 0.56 0.64 -16.68
C ILE A 384 1.04 0.56 -18.14
N LEU A 385 0.14 0.71 -19.11
CA LEU A 385 0.52 0.69 -20.54
C LEU A 385 1.58 1.76 -20.85
N VAL A 386 1.35 3.00 -20.42
CA VAL A 386 2.31 4.10 -20.57
C VAL A 386 3.65 3.77 -19.92
N ASP A 387 3.63 3.28 -18.68
CA ASP A 387 4.84 2.96 -17.92
C ASP A 387 5.65 1.81 -18.55
N GLN A 388 4.96 0.85 -19.17
CA GLN A 388 5.58 -0.23 -19.94
C GLN A 388 6.14 0.25 -21.27
N LEU A 389 5.49 1.20 -21.96
CA LEU A 389 5.99 1.74 -23.24
C LEU A 389 7.09 2.80 -23.06
N LYS A 390 7.09 3.52 -21.93
CA LYS A 390 8.00 4.63 -21.66
C LYS A 390 9.45 4.14 -21.51
N GLY A 391 10.31 4.59 -22.42
CA GLY A 391 11.73 4.24 -22.43
C GLY A 391 12.06 2.95 -23.19
N ARG A 392 11.07 2.30 -23.82
CA ARG A 392 11.32 1.22 -24.78
C ARG A 392 11.51 1.80 -26.17
N SER A 393 12.68 1.58 -26.73
CA SER A 393 12.91 1.76 -28.16
C SER A 393 12.62 0.44 -28.86
N VAL A 394 11.92 0.49 -29.99
CA VAL A 394 11.91 -0.64 -30.91
C VAL A 394 13.18 -0.48 -31.75
N ASN A 395 14.21 -1.27 -31.45
CA ASN A 395 15.24 -1.55 -32.44
C ASN A 395 14.58 -2.47 -33.47
N VAL A 396 13.84 -1.86 -34.40
CA VAL A 396 13.60 -2.52 -35.68
C VAL A 396 15.01 -2.70 -36.23
N GLU A 397 15.39 -3.94 -36.52
CA GLU A 397 16.59 -4.23 -37.30
C GLU A 397 16.41 -3.58 -38.69
N THR A 398 16.62 -2.27 -38.76
CA THR A 398 17.01 -1.58 -39.98
C THR A 398 18.52 -1.64 -40.00
N GLU A 399 19.07 -2.25 -41.04
CA GLU A 399 20.48 -2.56 -41.30
C GLU A 399 21.43 -1.34 -41.33
N ASN A 400 21.12 -0.21 -40.68
CA ASN A 400 21.98 0.96 -40.66
C ASN A 400 22.20 1.46 -39.24
N GLU A 401 23.30 0.98 -38.64
CA GLU A 401 23.95 1.62 -37.50
C GLU A 401 24.19 3.11 -37.81
N ASN A 402 23.69 4.00 -36.95
CA ASN A 402 24.33 5.28 -36.67
C ASN A 402 23.87 5.80 -35.30
N LEU A 403 24.73 5.53 -34.31
CA LEU A 403 25.13 6.35 -33.16
C LEU A 403 24.27 7.57 -32.82
N ILE A 404 23.40 7.43 -31.81
CA ILE A 404 23.23 8.45 -30.76
C ILE A 404 23.06 7.72 -29.43
N GLU A 405 24.11 7.75 -28.61
CA GLU A 405 24.08 7.33 -27.20
C GLU A 405 23.32 8.39 -26.40
N GLU A 406 22.09 8.09 -25.97
CA GLU A 406 21.46 8.81 -24.87
C GLU A 406 21.33 7.87 -23.66
N GLU A 407 22.25 8.05 -22.73
CA GLU A 407 22.29 7.43 -21.41
C GLU A 407 21.03 7.79 -20.61
N ASN A 408 20.01 6.92 -20.64
CA ASN A 408 19.08 6.63 -19.53
C ASN A 408 18.03 5.56 -19.93
N SER A 409 18.48 4.51 -20.64
CA SER A 409 17.66 3.33 -20.91
C SER A 409 17.75 2.38 -19.71
N LEU A 410 16.62 2.07 -19.08
CA LEU A 410 16.51 0.87 -18.26
C LEU A 410 16.58 -0.31 -19.22
N VAL A 411 17.79 -0.77 -19.49
CA VAL A 411 18.11 -1.92 -20.34
C VAL A 411 17.48 -3.17 -19.74
N LEU A 412 16.29 -3.53 -20.22
CA LEU A 412 15.86 -4.92 -20.23
C LEU A 412 16.44 -5.50 -21.52
N ASN A 413 17.52 -6.28 -21.35
CA ASN A 413 18.22 -7.03 -22.38
C ASN A 413 17.37 -7.29 -23.63
N ASP A 414 17.78 -6.67 -24.73
CA ASP A 414 17.21 -6.85 -26.06
C ASP A 414 17.16 -8.34 -26.41
N ASN A 415 15.96 -8.91 -26.33
CA ASN A 415 15.63 -10.18 -26.95
C ASN A 415 14.55 -9.89 -28.00
N PRO A 416 14.85 -10.00 -29.32
CA PRO A 416 13.88 -9.76 -30.39
C PRO A 416 12.61 -10.64 -30.29
N THR A 417 12.67 -11.72 -29.50
CA THR A 417 11.53 -12.58 -29.15
C THR A 417 10.46 -11.88 -28.31
N GLN A 418 10.83 -10.98 -27.39
CA GLN A 418 9.85 -10.28 -26.55
C GLN A 418 9.05 -9.26 -27.36
N ALA A 419 9.66 -8.55 -28.30
CA ALA A 419 8.95 -7.61 -29.17
C ALA A 419 7.82 -8.29 -29.96
N LYS A 420 8.04 -9.53 -30.42
CA LYS A 420 7.03 -10.33 -31.14
C LYS A 420 5.82 -10.70 -30.27
N GLU A 421 6.00 -10.88 -28.96
CA GLU A 421 4.90 -11.18 -28.03
C GLU A 421 4.13 -9.92 -27.58
N PHE A 422 4.79 -8.76 -27.58
CA PHE A 422 4.16 -7.48 -27.22
C PHE A 422 3.23 -6.95 -28.31
N ILE A 423 3.64 -7.03 -29.59
CA ILE A 423 2.86 -6.54 -30.74
C ILE A 423 1.38 -6.99 -30.71
N PRO A 424 1.03 -8.29 -30.60
CA PRO A 424 -0.37 -8.72 -30.61
C PRO A 424 -1.18 -8.22 -29.40
N LEU A 425 -0.53 -7.91 -28.28
CA LEU A 425 -1.19 -7.26 -27.14
C LEU A 425 -1.40 -5.77 -27.41
N LEU A 426 -0.41 -5.07 -27.97
CA LEU A 426 -0.51 -3.66 -28.34
C LEU A 426 -1.58 -3.41 -29.42
N GLU A 427 -1.69 -4.28 -30.41
CA GLU A 427 -2.77 -4.28 -31.42
C GLU A 427 -4.16 -4.28 -30.78
N GLN A 428 -4.32 -5.03 -29.68
CA GLN A 428 -5.56 -5.12 -28.94
C GLN A 428 -5.89 -3.86 -28.12
N PHE A 429 -4.89 -3.02 -27.80
CA PHE A 429 -5.11 -1.74 -27.12
C PHE A 429 -5.61 -0.65 -28.05
N VAL A 430 -5.22 -0.63 -29.32
CA VAL A 430 -5.60 0.42 -30.28
C VAL A 430 -7.12 0.69 -30.32
N PRO A 431 -8.01 -0.31 -30.51
CA PRO A 431 -9.45 -0.05 -30.50
C PRO A 431 -9.97 0.43 -29.14
N LEU A 432 -9.38 -0.03 -28.02
CA LEU A 432 -9.77 0.38 -26.67
C LEU A 432 -9.39 1.83 -26.39
N LEU A 433 -8.22 2.27 -26.83
CA LEU A 433 -7.75 3.65 -26.69
C LEU A 433 -8.64 4.62 -27.48
N LEU A 434 -9.02 4.24 -28.71
CA LEU A 434 -9.96 5.04 -29.51
C LEU A 434 -11.36 5.12 -28.88
N GLU A 435 -11.86 4.03 -28.28
CA GLU A 435 -13.12 4.06 -27.53
C GLU A 435 -12.99 4.98 -26.31
N ALA A 436 -11.86 4.91 -25.60
CA ALA A 436 -11.62 5.68 -24.39
C ALA A 436 -11.54 7.20 -24.63
N LEU A 437 -11.01 7.65 -25.77
CA LEU A 437 -11.03 9.06 -26.18
C LEU A 437 -12.46 9.65 -26.23
N ASN A 438 -13.47 8.82 -26.50
CA ASN A 438 -14.87 9.24 -26.55
C ASN A 438 -15.54 9.36 -25.16
N LYS A 439 -14.91 8.88 -24.07
CA LYS A 439 -15.60 8.73 -22.77
C LYS A 439 -15.73 10.02 -21.93
N LYS A 440 -15.25 11.19 -22.37
CA LYS A 440 -15.35 12.49 -21.64
C LYS A 440 -14.78 12.46 -20.20
N TYR A 441 -13.70 11.72 -19.99
CA TYR A 441 -12.91 11.74 -18.74
C TYR A 441 -11.51 12.26 -19.04
N ASP A 442 -11.12 13.37 -18.42
CA ASP A 442 -9.92 14.12 -18.81
C ASP A 442 -8.63 13.31 -18.68
N LYS A 443 -8.45 12.60 -17.56
CA LYS A 443 -7.29 11.73 -17.33
C LYS A 443 -7.23 10.54 -18.28
N ILE A 444 -8.37 9.90 -18.56
CA ILE A 444 -8.45 8.79 -19.52
C ILE A 444 -8.06 9.29 -20.90
N THR A 445 -8.58 10.46 -21.32
CA THR A 445 -8.21 11.08 -22.59
C THR A 445 -6.71 11.36 -22.64
N ALA A 446 -6.14 11.98 -21.61
CA ALA A 446 -4.71 12.29 -21.53
C ALA A 446 -3.83 11.03 -21.64
N LEU A 447 -4.14 10.00 -20.85
CA LEU A 447 -3.41 8.73 -20.85
C LEU A 447 -3.59 7.98 -22.16
N SER A 448 -4.77 8.06 -22.79
CA SER A 448 -5.02 7.43 -24.09
C SER A 448 -4.18 8.10 -25.18
N LEU A 449 -4.14 9.43 -25.22
CA LEU A 449 -3.31 10.19 -26.15
C LEU A 449 -1.83 9.90 -25.95
N ARG A 450 -1.36 9.89 -24.69
CA ARG A 450 0.02 9.55 -24.36
C ARG A 450 0.38 8.12 -24.74
N SER A 451 -0.54 7.17 -24.54
CA SER A 451 -0.36 5.79 -24.98
C SER A 451 -0.23 5.72 -26.50
N ILE A 452 -1.15 6.35 -27.24
CA ILE A 452 -1.11 6.41 -28.71
C ILE A 452 0.20 7.04 -29.21
N PHE A 453 0.66 8.12 -28.57
CA PHE A 453 1.94 8.74 -28.89
C PHE A 453 3.12 7.75 -28.80
N TYR A 454 3.17 6.93 -27.74
CA TYR A 454 4.20 5.90 -27.63
C TYR A 454 3.98 4.73 -28.59
N LEU A 455 2.73 4.37 -28.92
CA LEU A 455 2.41 3.31 -29.87
C LEU A 455 2.85 3.63 -31.30
N PHE A 456 2.98 4.90 -31.69
CA PHE A 456 3.53 5.28 -33.01
C PHE A 456 4.98 4.79 -33.24
N LYS A 457 5.72 4.49 -32.17
CA LYS A 457 7.07 3.91 -32.27
C LYS A 457 7.07 2.42 -32.65
N TRP A 458 5.89 1.79 -32.67
CA TRP A 458 5.73 0.35 -32.89
C TRP A 458 5.07 0.09 -34.25
N PRO A 459 5.46 -0.98 -34.97
CA PRO A 459 4.86 -1.35 -36.24
C PRO A 459 3.48 -2.00 -36.04
N LEU A 460 2.43 -1.18 -35.87
CA LEU A 460 1.06 -1.62 -35.60
C LEU A 460 0.13 -1.38 -36.80
N GLU A 461 -0.44 -2.44 -37.36
CA GLU A 461 -1.33 -2.38 -38.52
C GLU A 461 -2.71 -1.80 -38.16
N SER A 462 -3.22 -2.08 -36.97
CA SER A 462 -4.52 -1.53 -36.55
C SER A 462 -4.49 -0.02 -36.34
N LEU A 463 -3.33 0.54 -35.95
CA LEU A 463 -3.16 1.98 -35.80
C LEU A 463 -3.16 2.65 -37.17
N ASN A 464 -2.41 2.10 -38.13
CA ASN A 464 -2.34 2.61 -39.50
C ASN A 464 -3.71 2.57 -40.19
N SER A 465 -4.46 1.48 -40.04
CA SER A 465 -5.80 1.35 -40.65
C SER A 465 -6.87 2.25 -40.00
N ARG A 466 -6.62 2.79 -38.80
CA ARG A 466 -7.57 3.63 -38.04
C ARG A 466 -7.12 5.08 -37.89
N LEU A 467 -6.06 5.49 -38.59
CA LEU A 467 -5.51 6.85 -38.53
C LEU A 467 -6.55 7.93 -38.84
N SER A 468 -7.38 7.74 -39.87
CA SER A 468 -8.44 8.71 -40.21
C SER A 468 -9.41 8.95 -39.05
N LYS A 469 -9.90 7.87 -38.44
CA LYS A 469 -10.78 7.93 -37.25
C LYS A 469 -10.09 8.59 -36.07
N LEU A 470 -8.79 8.31 -35.87
CA LEU A 470 -8.01 8.96 -34.82
C LEU A 470 -7.93 10.47 -35.05
N PHE A 471 -7.66 10.94 -36.27
CA PHE A 471 -7.64 12.37 -36.58
C PHE A 471 -8.99 13.04 -36.33
N ASP A 472 -10.10 12.43 -36.76
CA ASP A 472 -11.44 12.95 -36.50
C ASP A 472 -11.70 13.10 -34.99
N LEU A 473 -11.34 12.07 -34.21
CA LEU A 473 -11.47 12.09 -32.75
C LEU A 473 -10.57 13.15 -32.10
N LEU A 474 -9.35 13.33 -32.59
CA LEU A 474 -8.44 14.37 -32.10
C LEU A 474 -9.01 15.78 -32.33
N PHE A 475 -9.62 16.03 -33.50
CA PHE A 475 -10.29 17.31 -33.78
C PHE A 475 -11.46 17.55 -32.83
N VAL A 476 -12.28 16.54 -32.56
CA VAL A 476 -13.38 16.64 -31.59
C VAL A 476 -12.85 16.96 -30.19
N VAL A 477 -11.83 16.23 -29.74
CA VAL A 477 -11.19 16.45 -28.43
C VAL A 477 -10.60 17.87 -28.35
N LEU A 478 -9.90 18.32 -29.39
CA LEU A 478 -9.33 19.66 -29.45
C LEU A 478 -10.41 20.75 -29.41
N ASN A 479 -11.51 20.57 -30.14
CA ASN A 479 -12.64 21.49 -30.12
C ASN A 479 -13.30 21.57 -28.74
N ASP A 480 -13.53 20.42 -28.11
CA ASP A 480 -14.10 20.34 -26.76
C ASP A 480 -13.20 21.08 -25.75
N TYR A 481 -11.87 20.90 -25.80
CA TYR A 481 -10.94 21.59 -24.89
C TYR A 481 -10.73 23.07 -25.22
N ALA A 482 -10.79 23.47 -26.48
CA ALA A 482 -10.79 24.89 -26.86
C ALA A 482 -11.98 25.63 -26.25
N SER A 483 -13.16 25.00 -26.23
CA SER A 483 -14.36 25.56 -25.60
C SER A 483 -14.26 25.65 -24.06
N LEU A 484 -13.56 24.71 -23.42
CA LEU A 484 -13.31 24.69 -21.98
C LEU A 484 -12.30 25.78 -21.54
N GLY A 485 -11.32 26.10 -22.39
CA GLY A 485 -10.39 27.21 -22.19
C GLY A 485 -11.09 28.57 -22.11
N GLN A 486 -12.15 28.76 -22.90
CA GLN A 486 -13.00 29.96 -22.81
C GLN A 486 -13.90 29.97 -21.58
N SER A 487 -14.25 28.79 -21.06
CA SER A 487 -15.14 28.60 -19.90
C SER A 487 -14.43 28.69 -18.54
N GLY A 488 -13.12 28.98 -18.50
CA GLY A 488 -12.37 29.24 -17.26
C GLY A 488 -12.01 28.00 -16.42
N ASN A 489 -12.12 26.77 -16.96
CA ASN A 489 -11.82 25.53 -16.23
C ASN A 489 -10.30 25.23 -16.19
N ARG A 490 -9.53 26.12 -15.53
CA ARG A 490 -8.07 26.02 -15.34
C ARG A 490 -7.55 24.68 -14.79
N PRO A 491 -8.16 24.02 -13.78
CA PRO A 491 -7.58 22.80 -13.21
C PRO A 491 -7.54 21.64 -14.22
N THR A 492 -8.57 21.48 -15.05
CA THR A 492 -8.62 20.44 -16.08
C THR A 492 -7.54 20.63 -17.14
N ILE A 493 -7.29 21.88 -17.53
CA ILE A 493 -6.26 22.24 -18.52
C ILE A 493 -4.85 22.00 -17.95
N ILE A 494 -4.62 22.36 -16.68
CA ILE A 494 -3.35 22.09 -15.99
C ILE A 494 -3.13 20.58 -15.86
N GLU A 495 -4.16 19.82 -15.50
CA GLU A 495 -4.08 18.36 -15.36
C GLU A 495 -3.81 17.66 -16.69
N LEU A 496 -4.41 18.11 -17.80
CA LEU A 496 -4.07 17.62 -19.13
C LEU A 496 -2.63 17.97 -19.51
N HIS A 497 -2.20 19.20 -19.27
CA HIS A 497 -0.83 19.63 -19.55
C HIS A 497 0.18 18.80 -18.75
N LEU A 498 -0.04 18.56 -17.47
CA LEU A 498 0.82 17.73 -16.61
C LEU A 498 0.84 16.24 -16.99
N ASN A 499 -0.23 15.75 -17.62
CA ASN A 499 -0.33 14.35 -18.02
C ASN A 499 0.21 14.10 -19.45
N LEU A 500 0.13 15.11 -20.33
CA LEU A 500 0.64 15.05 -21.71
C LEU A 500 2.12 15.42 -21.83
N PHE A 501 2.59 16.42 -21.06
CA PHE A 501 3.97 16.90 -20.99
C PHE A 501 4.59 16.50 -19.65
#